data_AF-A0A7S3JCT0-F1
#
_entry.id   AF-A0A7S3JCT0-F1
#
_cell.length_a   1.000
_cell.length_b   1.000
_cell.length_c   1.000
_cell.angle_alpha   90.00
_cell.angle_beta   90.00
_cell.angle_gamma   90.00
#
_symmetry.space_group_name_H-M   'P 1'
#
loop_
_entity.id
_entity.type
_entity.pdbx_description
1 polymer ?
#
loop_
_entity_poly.entity_id
_entity_poly.type
_entity_poly.pdbx_seq_one_letter_code
_entity_poly.pdbx_strand_id
1 'polypeptide(L)'
;MIMYAALPLVMAAACFVFWSLYYCRYKRHIEKKTGRIAASLIILFFLVHPTIVQYMFSNFNCMKIDSEQRVVNDLEVKCWQTEHVLYSMSTAVPSLVVWGFGIPLFAWIVLARNKDNLESTETREKYGFLINGYKKQYYYWESVNMYRKI
;
A
#
# COMPACT_ATOMS: atom_id res chain seq x y z
N MET A 1 20.60 -9.16 -16.83
CA MET A 1 19.19 -9.11 -17.29
C MET A 1 18.28 -10.07 -16.52
N ILE A 2 18.57 -11.38 -16.42
CA ILE A 2 17.77 -12.33 -15.60
C ILE A 2 17.79 -11.95 -14.09
N MET A 3 18.91 -11.40 -13.61
CA MET A 3 19.11 -10.99 -12.22
C MET A 3 18.16 -9.88 -11.74
N TYR A 4 17.70 -8.99 -12.62
CA TYR A 4 16.79 -7.88 -12.26
C TYR A 4 15.31 -8.27 -12.35
N ALA A 5 14.96 -9.29 -13.14
CA ALA A 5 13.58 -9.79 -13.25
C ALA A 5 13.24 -10.81 -12.14
N ALA A 6 14.23 -11.61 -11.71
CA ALA A 6 14.04 -12.56 -10.62
C ALA A 6 14.07 -11.90 -9.24
N LEU A 7 14.82 -10.80 -9.07
CA LEU A 7 14.93 -10.09 -7.80
C LEU A 7 13.56 -9.69 -7.20
N PRO A 8 12.66 -8.99 -7.93
CA PRO A 8 11.38 -8.57 -7.38
C PRO A 8 10.42 -9.74 -7.14
N LEU A 9 10.46 -10.79 -7.94
CA LEU A 9 9.61 -11.98 -7.77
C LEU A 9 10.06 -12.84 -6.58
N VAL A 10 11.37 -13.05 -6.41
CA VAL A 10 11.95 -13.77 -5.28
C VAL A 10 11.78 -12.96 -4.00
N MET A 11 11.95 -11.64 -4.04
CA MET A 11 11.66 -10.74 -2.92
C MET A 11 10.17 -10.76 -2.55
N ALA A 12 9.26 -10.74 -3.52
CA ALA A 12 7.82 -10.76 -3.29
C ALA A 12 7.35 -12.11 -2.73
N ALA A 13 7.84 -13.23 -3.26
CA ALA A 13 7.50 -14.57 -2.77
C ALA A 13 8.09 -14.84 -1.38
N ALA A 14 9.35 -14.45 -1.13
CA ALA A 14 9.98 -14.57 0.18
C ALA A 14 9.27 -13.68 1.21
N CYS A 15 8.88 -12.45 0.85
CA CYS A 15 8.04 -11.60 1.71
C CYS A 15 6.68 -12.23 1.98
N PHE A 16 5.99 -12.75 0.97
CA PHE A 16 4.65 -13.35 1.14
C PHE A 16 4.68 -14.59 2.04
N VAL A 17 5.67 -15.46 1.87
CA VAL A 17 5.83 -16.68 2.67
C VAL A 17 6.30 -16.35 4.09
N PHE A 18 7.28 -15.46 4.25
CA PHE A 18 7.77 -15.02 5.56
C PHE A 18 6.67 -14.28 6.34
N TRP A 19 5.94 -13.36 5.70
CA TRP A 19 4.82 -12.67 6.34
C TRP A 19 3.64 -13.61 6.62
N SER A 20 3.31 -14.59 5.77
CA SER A 20 2.20 -15.52 6.09
C SER A 20 2.53 -16.45 7.28
N LEU A 21 3.77 -16.95 7.35
CA LEU A 21 4.24 -17.83 8.43
C LEU A 21 4.49 -17.07 9.74
N TYR A 22 5.03 -15.84 9.66
CA TYR A 22 5.16 -14.92 10.78
C TYR A 22 3.78 -14.46 11.27
N TYR A 23 2.90 -13.99 10.39
CA TYR A 23 1.55 -13.51 10.74
C TYR A 23 0.64 -14.61 11.31
N CYS A 24 0.82 -15.88 10.94
CA CYS A 24 0.08 -16.98 11.55
C CYS A 24 0.60 -17.37 12.94
N ARG A 25 1.93 -17.37 13.19
CA ARG A 25 2.51 -17.76 14.50
C ARG A 25 2.69 -16.60 15.50
N TYR A 26 2.89 -15.38 15.04
CA TYR A 26 3.10 -14.15 15.83
C TYR A 26 1.80 -13.54 16.37
N LYS A 27 0.72 -13.63 15.57
CA LYS A 27 -0.62 -13.09 15.89
C LYS A 27 -1.24 -13.66 17.16
N ARG A 28 -0.85 -14.87 17.57
CA ARG A 28 -1.40 -15.54 18.76
C ARG A 28 -0.64 -15.21 20.06
N HIS A 29 0.59 -14.69 20.00
CA HIS A 29 1.46 -14.53 21.18
C HIS A 29 1.80 -13.07 21.52
N ILE A 30 1.60 -12.11 20.59
CA ILE A 30 2.05 -10.72 20.75
C ILE A 30 0.94 -9.67 20.95
N GLU A 31 -0.31 -10.10 20.94
CA GLU A 31 -1.49 -9.23 21.04
C GLU A 31 -1.44 -8.25 22.24
N LYS A 32 -0.76 -8.60 23.35
CA LYS A 32 -0.66 -7.79 24.58
C LYS A 32 0.46 -6.73 24.66
N LYS A 33 1.53 -6.77 23.84
CA LYS A 33 2.66 -5.80 23.95
C LYS A 33 2.92 -4.96 22.71
N THR A 34 2.37 -5.33 21.55
CA THR A 34 2.76 -4.78 20.24
C THR A 34 1.75 -3.77 19.68
N GLY A 35 0.72 -3.41 20.45
CA GLY A 35 -0.35 -2.54 19.98
C GLY A 35 0.13 -1.18 19.47
N ARG A 36 1.07 -0.56 20.20
CA ARG A 36 1.66 0.74 19.86
C ARG A 36 2.51 0.71 18.59
N ILE A 37 3.34 -0.33 18.42
CA ILE A 37 4.17 -0.50 17.22
C ILE A 37 3.27 -0.71 15.99
N ALA A 38 2.23 -1.53 16.13
CA ALA A 38 1.27 -1.75 15.05
C ALA A 38 0.57 -0.45 14.65
N ALA A 39 0.12 0.36 15.62
CA ALA A 39 -0.48 1.66 15.35
C ALA A 39 0.48 2.61 14.62
N SER A 40 1.74 2.71 15.07
CA SER A 40 2.75 3.53 14.39
C SER A 40 3.01 3.10 12.96
N LEU A 41 3.09 1.80 12.68
CA LEU A 41 3.26 1.27 11.33
C LEU A 41 2.06 1.55 10.43
N ILE A 42 0.84 1.39 10.95
CA ILE A 42 -0.40 1.70 10.21
C ILE A 42 -0.43 3.18 9.81
N ILE A 43 -0.09 4.07 10.75
CA ILE A 43 -0.01 5.52 10.50
C ILE A 43 1.04 5.80 9.42
N LEU A 44 2.23 5.20 9.52
CA LEU A 44 3.30 5.40 8.55
C LEU A 44 2.89 4.94 7.15
N PHE A 45 2.30 3.75 7.02
CA PHE A 45 1.80 3.28 5.72
C PHE A 45 0.68 4.16 5.18
N PHE A 46 -0.22 4.63 6.05
CA PHE A 46 -1.27 5.57 5.66
C PHE A 46 -0.70 6.91 5.18
N LEU A 47 0.38 7.40 5.77
CA LEU A 47 1.01 8.65 5.35
C LEU A 47 1.81 8.50 4.05
N VAL A 48 2.44 7.35 3.83
CA VAL A 48 3.33 7.12 2.68
C VAL A 48 2.57 6.65 1.43
N HIS A 49 1.45 5.95 1.58
CA HIS A 49 0.71 5.41 0.43
C HIS A 49 0.30 6.46 -0.63
N PRO A 50 -0.22 7.67 -0.30
CA PRO A 50 -0.72 8.57 -1.33
C PRO A 50 0.46 9.14 -2.13
N THR A 51 1.60 9.40 -1.47
CA THR A 51 2.83 9.84 -2.12
C THR A 51 3.35 8.80 -3.12
N ILE A 52 3.41 7.53 -2.72
CA ILE A 52 3.85 6.45 -3.63
C ILE A 52 2.87 6.34 -4.80
N VAL A 53 1.57 6.28 -4.53
CA VAL A 53 0.55 6.11 -5.57
C VAL A 53 0.58 7.28 -6.56
N GLN A 54 0.65 8.53 -6.09
CA GLN A 54 0.77 9.71 -6.94
C GLN A 54 2.05 9.71 -7.78
N TYR A 55 3.19 9.33 -7.18
CA TYR A 55 4.46 9.23 -7.90
C TYR A 55 4.38 8.18 -9.02
N MET A 56 3.81 7.00 -8.72
CA MET A 56 3.64 5.93 -9.70
C MET A 56 2.61 6.29 -10.79
N PHE A 57 1.54 7.04 -10.47
CA PHE A 57 0.63 7.59 -11.48
C PHE A 57 1.31 8.62 -12.37
N SER A 58 2.19 9.45 -11.81
CA SER A 58 2.90 10.46 -12.57
C SER A 58 3.87 9.89 -13.61
N ASN A 59 4.31 8.63 -13.45
CA ASN A 59 5.06 7.92 -14.48
C ASN A 59 4.25 7.79 -15.79
N PHE A 60 2.91 7.76 -15.71
CA PHE A 60 2.04 7.70 -16.89
C PHE A 60 1.64 9.09 -17.43
N ASN A 61 2.09 10.17 -16.78
CA ASN A 61 1.80 11.52 -17.22
C ASN A 61 2.82 11.96 -18.28
N CYS A 62 2.42 11.90 -19.54
CA CYS A 62 3.24 12.21 -20.70
C CYS A 62 2.83 13.54 -21.33
N MET A 63 3.80 14.38 -21.66
CA MET A 63 3.60 15.60 -22.45
C MET A 63 4.33 15.51 -23.78
N LYS A 64 3.81 16.21 -24.79
CA LYS A 64 4.42 16.29 -26.12
C LYS A 64 5.42 17.45 -26.15
N ILE A 65 6.66 17.16 -26.50
CA ILE A 65 7.72 18.14 -26.76
C ILE A 65 8.20 17.87 -28.18
N ASP A 66 7.98 18.84 -29.06
CA ASP A 66 8.20 18.73 -30.51
C ASP A 66 7.45 17.52 -31.13
N SER A 67 8.18 16.48 -31.54
CA SER A 67 7.65 15.25 -32.13
C SER A 67 7.63 14.05 -31.17
N GLU A 68 8.15 14.19 -29.94
CA GLU A 68 8.28 13.10 -28.98
C GLU A 68 7.37 13.29 -27.76
N GLN A 69 6.90 12.18 -27.17
CA GLN A 69 6.24 12.22 -25.87
C GLN A 69 7.25 11.91 -24.78
N ARG A 70 7.27 12.71 -23.71
CA ARG A 70 8.19 12.56 -22.58
C ARG A 70 7.44 12.67 -21.25
N VAL A 71 7.99 12.03 -20.21
CA VAL A 71 7.37 12.02 -18.88
C VAL A 71 7.49 13.42 -18.27
N VAL A 72 6.39 13.97 -17.76
CA VAL A 72 6.35 15.36 -17.25
C VAL A 72 7.34 15.60 -16.11
N ASN A 73 7.51 14.61 -15.23
CA ASN A 73 8.43 14.70 -14.09
C ASN A 73 9.88 14.35 -14.45
N ASP A 74 10.13 13.79 -15.64
CA ASP A 74 11.47 13.41 -16.11
C ASP A 74 11.55 13.49 -17.64
N LEU A 75 12.04 14.63 -18.14
CA LEU A 75 12.13 14.91 -19.57
C LEU A 75 13.26 14.14 -20.28
N GLU A 76 14.07 13.36 -19.56
CA GLU A 76 15.04 12.46 -20.19
C GLU A 76 14.34 11.17 -20.68
N VAL A 77 13.22 10.80 -20.06
CA VAL A 77 12.50 9.56 -20.36
C VAL A 77 11.47 9.78 -21.46
N LYS A 78 11.65 9.08 -22.58
CA LYS A 78 10.68 9.04 -23.68
C LYS A 78 9.53 8.08 -23.34
N CYS A 79 8.31 8.58 -23.43
CA CYS A 79 7.12 7.77 -23.19
C CYS A 79 6.98 6.67 -24.24
N TRP A 80 6.48 5.52 -23.79
CA TRP A 80 6.18 4.34 -24.60
C TRP A 80 7.38 3.71 -25.34
N GLN A 81 8.60 4.11 -25.00
CA GLN A 81 9.82 3.41 -25.41
C GLN A 81 10.04 2.15 -24.57
N THR A 82 10.89 1.23 -25.06
CA THR A 82 11.14 -0.08 -24.42
C THR A 82 11.46 0.04 -22.93
N GLU A 83 12.31 0.99 -22.53
CA GLU A 83 12.67 1.19 -21.12
C GLU A 83 11.50 1.70 -20.29
N HIS A 84 10.77 2.68 -20.81
CA HIS A 84 9.59 3.24 -20.13
C HIS A 84 8.48 2.20 -19.98
N VAL A 85 8.21 1.41 -21.02
CA VAL A 85 7.19 0.34 -20.99
C VAL A 85 7.60 -0.75 -20.00
N LEU A 86 8.87 -1.17 -20.01
CA LEU A 86 9.36 -2.18 -19.08
C LEU A 86 9.19 -1.69 -17.64
N TYR A 87 9.68 -0.49 -17.31
CA TYR A 87 9.55 0.09 -15.98
C TYR A 87 8.09 0.28 -15.56
N SER A 88 7.26 0.81 -16.46
CA SER A 88 5.84 1.04 -16.21
C SER A 88 5.12 -0.27 -15.88
N MET A 89 5.36 -1.32 -16.66
CA MET A 89 4.66 -2.61 -16.50
C MET A 89 5.23 -3.47 -15.37
N SER A 90 6.55 -3.44 -15.14
CA SER A 90 7.19 -4.25 -14.10
C SER A 90 7.15 -3.62 -12.72
N THR A 91 7.12 -2.29 -12.64
CA THR A 91 7.31 -1.55 -11.38
C THR A 91 6.13 -0.65 -11.06
N ALA A 92 5.75 0.24 -11.97
CA ALA A 92 4.69 1.21 -11.69
C ALA A 92 3.32 0.54 -11.51
N VAL A 93 2.90 -0.33 -12.45
CA VAL A 93 1.62 -1.05 -12.37
C VAL A 93 1.53 -1.93 -11.11
N PRO A 94 2.48 -2.83 -10.80
CA PRO A 94 2.41 -3.62 -9.58
C PRO A 94 2.40 -2.76 -8.31
N SER A 95 3.14 -1.64 -8.30
CA SER A 95 3.14 -0.72 -7.16
C SER A 95 1.79 -0.04 -6.99
N LEU A 96 1.12 0.40 -8.06
CA LEU A 96 -0.24 0.93 -8.01
C LEU A 96 -1.25 -0.11 -7.49
N VAL A 97 -1.11 -1.38 -7.89
CA VAL A 97 -1.96 -2.46 -7.39
C VAL A 97 -1.75 -2.67 -5.88
N VAL A 98 -0.50 -2.82 -5.45
CA VAL A 98 -0.17 -3.12 -4.04
C VAL A 98 -0.45 -1.93 -3.13
N TRP A 99 -0.02 -0.73 -3.50
CA TRP A 99 -0.15 0.46 -2.65
C TRP A 99 -1.50 1.15 -2.80
N GLY A 100 -2.05 1.19 -4.01
CA GLY A 100 -3.34 1.84 -4.29
C GLY A 100 -4.53 1.00 -3.86
N PHE A 101 -4.52 -0.31 -4.12
CA PHE A 101 -5.63 -1.19 -3.70
C PHE A 101 -5.31 -2.00 -2.45
N GLY A 102 -4.08 -2.49 -2.29
CA GLY A 102 -3.74 -3.37 -1.18
C GLY A 102 -3.83 -2.70 0.19
N ILE A 103 -3.34 -1.47 0.36
CA ILE A 103 -3.37 -0.78 1.66
C ILE A 103 -4.81 -0.47 2.13
N PRO A 104 -5.69 0.15 1.32
CA PRO A 104 -7.07 0.39 1.74
C PRO A 104 -7.85 -0.91 2.00
N LEU A 105 -7.67 -1.95 1.18
CA LEU A 105 -8.28 -3.28 1.42
C LEU A 105 -7.76 -3.91 2.72
N PHE A 106 -6.46 -3.84 2.96
CA PHE A 106 -5.86 -4.38 4.18
C PHE A 106 -6.44 -3.71 5.42
N ALA A 107 -6.55 -2.37 5.42
CA ALA A 107 -7.19 -1.63 6.50
C ALA A 107 -8.64 -2.09 6.71
N TRP A 108 -9.42 -2.25 5.62
CA TRP A 108 -10.79 -2.71 5.72
C TRP A 108 -10.91 -4.15 6.26
N ILE A 109 -10.11 -5.08 5.74
CA ILE A 109 -10.13 -6.49 6.15
C ILE A 109 -9.75 -6.63 7.62
N VAL A 110 -8.73 -5.91 8.08
CA VAL A 110 -8.28 -5.96 9.47
C VAL A 110 -9.38 -5.45 10.42
N LEU A 111 -10.06 -4.36 10.08
CA LEU A 111 -11.18 -3.86 10.86
C LEU A 111 -12.40 -4.78 10.80
N ALA A 112 -12.71 -5.34 9.62
CA ALA A 112 -13.82 -6.27 9.45
C ALA A 112 -13.64 -7.55 10.27
N ARG A 113 -12.41 -8.05 10.39
CA ARG A 113 -12.07 -9.22 11.23
C ARG A 113 -12.17 -8.94 12.72
N ASN A 114 -12.03 -7.69 13.14
CA ASN A 114 -12.09 -7.26 14.56
C ASN A 114 -13.39 -6.49 14.88
N LYS A 115 -14.40 -6.54 14.00
CA LYS A 115 -15.60 -5.69 14.06
C LYS A 115 -16.35 -5.79 15.39
N ASP A 116 -16.37 -6.99 15.98
CA ASP A 116 -17.14 -7.25 17.20
C ASP A 116 -16.44 -6.63 18.43
N ASN A 117 -15.11 -6.54 18.40
CA ASN A 117 -14.25 -6.06 19.48
C ASN A 117 -13.66 -4.65 19.25
N LEU A 118 -14.21 -3.85 18.33
CA LEU A 118 -13.70 -2.51 17.99
C LEU A 118 -13.59 -1.54 19.17
N GLU A 119 -14.42 -1.72 20.20
CA GLU A 119 -14.44 -0.84 21.38
C GLU A 119 -13.48 -1.29 22.49
N SER A 120 -12.90 -2.49 22.36
CA SER A 120 -11.90 -2.98 23.31
C SER A 120 -10.67 -2.09 23.32
N THR A 121 -10.09 -1.88 24.51
CA THR A 121 -8.87 -1.07 24.69
C THR A 121 -7.75 -1.54 23.77
N GLU A 122 -7.59 -2.86 23.61
CA GLU A 122 -6.57 -3.45 22.75
C GLU A 122 -6.74 -3.10 21.26
N THR A 123 -7.99 -3.11 20.77
CA THR A 123 -8.30 -2.80 19.37
C THR A 123 -8.20 -1.29 19.11
N ARG A 124 -8.60 -0.46 20.08
CA ARG A 124 -8.43 1.01 20.01
C ARG A 124 -6.97 1.44 20.07
N GLU A 125 -6.11 0.75 20.83
CA GLU A 125 -4.68 1.03 20.84
C GLU A 125 -4.01 0.75 19.49
N LYS A 126 -4.43 -0.30 18.80
CA LYS A 126 -3.87 -0.73 17.50
C LYS A 126 -4.42 0.05 16.32
N TYR A 127 -5.74 0.18 16.26
CA TYR A 127 -6.46 0.67 15.08
C TYR A 127 -7.17 1.99 15.33
N GLY A 128 -6.95 2.62 16.49
CA GLY A 128 -7.57 3.89 16.86
C GLY A 128 -7.45 4.94 15.76
N PHE A 129 -6.30 5.01 15.07
CA PHE A 129 -6.12 5.91 13.93
C PHE A 129 -7.18 5.73 12.82
N LEU A 130 -7.57 4.48 12.52
CA LEU A 130 -8.51 4.17 11.44
C LEU A 130 -9.99 4.32 11.85
N ILE A 131 -10.30 4.25 13.15
CA ILE A 131 -11.70 4.24 13.64
C ILE A 131 -12.06 5.48 14.46
N ASN A 132 -11.08 6.26 14.91
CA ASN A 132 -11.32 7.45 15.71
C ASN A 132 -12.18 8.46 14.93
N GLY A 133 -13.26 8.92 15.56
CA GLY A 133 -14.21 9.85 14.94
C GLY A 133 -15.35 9.18 14.17
N TYR A 134 -15.34 7.85 14.00
CA TYR A 134 -16.40 7.11 13.33
C TYR A 134 -17.25 6.30 14.31
N LYS A 135 -18.55 6.12 13.99
CA LYS A 135 -19.41 5.19 14.72
C LYS A 135 -19.01 3.75 14.37
N LYS A 136 -19.20 2.79 15.29
CA LYS A 136 -18.88 1.37 15.09
C LYS A 136 -19.44 0.80 13.78
N GLN A 137 -20.64 1.22 13.35
CA GLN A 137 -21.26 0.80 12.09
C GLN A 137 -20.54 1.30 10.82
N TYR A 138 -19.72 2.34 10.93
CA TYR A 138 -18.99 2.98 9.83
C TYR A 138 -17.47 2.77 9.95
N TYR A 139 -17.03 1.65 10.55
CA TYR A 139 -15.61 1.35 10.76
C TYR A 139 -14.76 1.33 9.48
N TYR A 140 -15.38 1.06 8.32
CA TYR A 140 -14.71 0.97 7.02
C TYR A 140 -14.52 2.34 6.34
N TRP A 141 -15.05 3.42 6.93
CA TRP A 141 -15.10 4.73 6.27
C TRP A 141 -13.72 5.30 5.97
N GLU A 142 -12.72 5.05 6.83
CA GLU A 142 -11.37 5.52 6.57
C GLU A 142 -10.76 4.84 5.33
N SER A 143 -11.02 3.56 5.10
CA SER A 143 -10.63 2.87 3.87
C SER A 143 -11.29 3.46 2.63
N VAL A 144 -12.56 3.89 2.73
CA VAL A 144 -13.26 4.59 1.64
C VAL A 144 -12.64 5.97 1.37
N ASN A 145 -12.28 6.70 2.42
CA ASN A 145 -11.59 7.98 2.29
C ASN A 145 -10.21 7.82 1.63
N MET A 146 -9.49 6.73 1.89
CA MET A 146 -8.22 6.44 1.21
C MET A 146 -8.45 6.26 -0.29
N TYR A 147 -9.44 5.47 -0.69
CA TYR A 147 -9.77 5.28 -2.10
C TYR A 147 -10.17 6.57 -2.81
N ARG A 148 -10.88 7.47 -2.13
CA ARG A 148 -11.29 8.76 -2.71
C ARG A 148 -10.10 9.70 -2.98
N LYS A 149 -8.98 9.54 -2.25
CA LYS A 149 -7.79 10.40 -2.38
C LYS A 149 -6.84 9.95 -3.48
N ILE A 150 -7.01 8.72 -3.97
CA ILE A 150 -6.30 8.17 -5.12
C ILE A 150 -6.97 8.69 -6.38
#